data_AF-A0A4Q7PXI0-F1
#
_entry.id   AF-A0A4Q7PXI0-F1
#
_cell.length_a   1.000
_cell.length_b   1.000
_cell.length_c   1.000
_cell.angle_alpha   90.00
_cell.angle_beta   90.00
_cell.angle_gamma   90.00
#
_symmetry.space_group_name_H-M   'P 1'
#
loop_
_entity.id
_entity.type
_entity.pdbx_description
1 polymer ?
#
loop_
_entity_poly.entity_id
_entity_poly.type
_entity_poly.pdbx_seq_one_letter_code
_entity_poly.pdbx_strand_id
1 'polypeptide(L)'
;MGLWDVEQVVGLAPDPASAKAGQGLARGEKWSGAGATDRAVWGLCQGSGKQPYQTVVDLGGPAYKCSCPSRKFPCKHALGLLLLLAKREVSPADEPDWVKSWVDQRAERAERPERKPGEVADPIAAQERAARRADRVSAGLAELAGWLDDQVRQGLGGFDQRAYTELSRLAARMVDAQAPGVAGAVRRAAGVVGRGHGWPGELLEELSLVHLVVAAHGRLAELPPSLADTVQSRIGWTTETARVRDEGEKVEDDWLVLGRVIEPDDRLTVRRVWLRGATTGRIGLILTFAAAGRPLDPLPARPGEYVPGALSFYPGALPMRALLTQTDPRLPAPRPAGLTVRQALASYVESLAADPWNERWPLVLQDVRPARHGDGWALVDEAGDGLEILPGWDALKLLAVSAGDPLTVAGEWNRAGLRPMTCWHGDRPVIL
;
A
#
# COMPACT_ATOMS: atom_id res chain seq x y z
N MET A 1 -26.05 9.43 14.76
CA MET A 1 -24.72 10.04 15.00
C MET A 1 -23.75 9.11 15.74
N GLY A 2 -22.84 8.46 15.01
CA GLY A 2 -21.69 7.79 15.63
C GLY A 2 -20.84 8.78 16.44
N LEU A 3 -20.33 8.34 17.59
CA LEU A 3 -19.55 9.18 18.50
C LEU A 3 -18.18 9.45 17.88
N TRP A 4 -17.99 10.66 17.33
CA TRP A 4 -16.67 11.16 16.98
C TRP A 4 -15.93 11.52 18.25
N ASP A 5 -14.75 10.94 18.49
CA ASP A 5 -13.90 11.30 19.61
C ASP A 5 -12.75 12.23 19.18
N VAL A 6 -12.21 13.01 20.13
CA VAL A 6 -11.15 14.00 19.85
C VAL A 6 -9.86 13.35 19.36
N GLU A 7 -9.53 12.15 19.84
CA GLU A 7 -8.33 11.43 19.48
C GLU A 7 -8.40 10.92 18.02
N GLN A 8 -9.57 10.43 17.61
CA GLN A 8 -9.91 10.03 16.25
C GLN A 8 -9.74 11.21 15.30
N VAL A 9 -10.21 12.41 15.64
CA VAL A 9 -10.04 13.57 14.77
C VAL A 9 -8.57 13.99 14.67
N VAL A 10 -7.81 13.94 15.76
CA VAL A 10 -6.36 14.24 15.76
C VAL A 10 -5.59 13.23 14.91
N GLY A 11 -5.96 11.95 14.95
CA GLY A 11 -5.36 10.88 14.13
C GLY A 11 -5.59 11.03 12.62
N LEU A 12 -6.55 11.87 12.19
CA LEU A 12 -6.78 12.20 10.78
C LEU A 12 -5.85 13.31 10.26
N ALA A 13 -5.14 14.02 11.15
CA ALA A 13 -4.32 15.14 10.74
C ALA A 13 -3.12 14.69 9.88
N PRO A 14 -2.81 15.40 8.79
CA PRO A 14 -1.70 15.03 7.91
C PRO A 14 -0.32 15.25 8.56
N ASP A 15 -0.24 16.10 9.59
CA ASP A 15 0.94 16.34 10.40
C ASP A 15 0.55 16.95 11.77
N PRO A 16 1.46 16.92 12.78
CA PRO A 16 1.19 17.48 14.10
C PRO A 16 0.86 18.99 14.10
N ALA A 17 1.43 19.75 13.14
CA ALA A 17 1.17 21.18 13.02
C ALA A 17 -0.28 21.44 12.57
N SER A 18 -0.80 20.61 11.68
CA SER A 18 -2.19 20.67 11.20
C SER A 18 -3.16 20.25 12.30
N ALA A 19 -2.82 19.24 13.10
CA ALA A 19 -3.59 18.87 14.29
C ALA A 19 -3.72 20.04 15.27
N LYS A 20 -2.58 20.65 15.64
CA LYS A 20 -2.54 21.81 16.54
C LYS A 20 -3.31 23.01 15.98
N ALA A 21 -3.17 23.29 14.69
CA ALA A 21 -3.91 24.36 14.02
C ALA A 21 -5.43 24.08 13.97
N GLY A 22 -5.84 22.83 13.77
CA GLY A 22 -7.24 22.41 13.80
C GLY A 22 -7.85 22.54 15.20
N GLN A 23 -7.13 22.13 16.24
CA GLN A 23 -7.53 22.34 17.65
C GLN A 23 -7.75 23.82 17.96
N GLY A 24 -6.91 24.71 17.43
CA GLY A 24 -7.09 26.16 17.56
C GLY A 24 -8.37 26.71 16.92
N LEU A 25 -8.92 26.01 15.93
CA LEU A 25 -10.18 26.36 15.26
C LEU A 25 -11.41 25.66 15.85
N ALA A 26 -11.23 24.74 16.81
CA ALA A 26 -12.32 24.00 17.45
C ALA A 26 -13.01 24.83 18.55
N ARG A 27 -13.52 26.01 18.18
CA ARG A 27 -14.21 26.98 19.04
C ARG A 27 -15.44 27.53 18.29
N GLY A 28 -16.64 27.43 18.88
CA GLY A 28 -17.89 27.87 18.22
C GLY A 28 -17.84 29.29 17.64
N GLU A 29 -17.18 30.23 18.31
CA GLU A 29 -17.01 31.63 17.86
C GLU A 29 -16.31 31.81 16.50
N LYS A 30 -15.56 30.80 16.04
CA LYS A 30 -14.85 30.83 14.74
C LYS A 30 -15.73 30.39 13.57
N TRP A 31 -16.92 29.87 13.86
CA TRP A 31 -17.79 29.22 12.90
C TRP A 31 -19.16 29.87 12.89
N SER A 32 -19.65 30.16 11.68
CA SER A 32 -21.02 30.57 11.45
C SER A 32 -21.73 29.57 10.53
N GLY A 33 -23.05 29.48 10.64
CA GLY A 33 -23.85 28.54 9.84
C GLY A 33 -23.42 27.08 9.98
N ALA A 34 -22.89 26.70 11.15
CA ALA A 34 -22.50 25.33 11.43
C ALA A 34 -23.74 24.47 11.66
N GLY A 35 -23.73 23.26 11.10
CA GLY A 35 -24.84 22.32 11.22
C GLY A 35 -24.37 20.90 10.94
N ALA A 36 -25.17 19.93 11.34
CA ALA A 36 -24.92 18.53 11.09
C ALA A 36 -26.20 17.76 10.76
N THR A 37 -26.06 16.71 9.97
CA THR A 37 -27.00 15.61 9.79
C THR A 37 -26.30 14.29 10.12
N ASP A 38 -26.99 13.16 9.99
CA ASP A 38 -26.33 11.85 10.10
C ASP A 38 -25.32 11.60 8.96
N ARG A 39 -25.42 12.32 7.83
CA ARG A 39 -24.55 12.11 6.66
C ARG A 39 -23.41 13.14 6.52
N ALA A 40 -23.55 14.34 7.07
CA ALA A 40 -22.54 15.39 6.93
C ALA A 40 -22.48 16.36 8.11
N VAL A 41 -21.33 17.01 8.30
CA VAL A 41 -21.16 18.21 9.14
C VAL A 41 -20.59 19.34 8.30
N TRP A 42 -21.07 20.56 8.48
CA TRP A 42 -20.62 21.73 7.72
C TRP A 42 -20.49 22.97 8.60
N GLY A 43 -19.80 23.98 8.08
CA GLY A 43 -19.74 25.31 8.68
C GLY A 43 -18.91 26.30 7.85
N LEU A 44 -19.06 27.58 8.19
CA LEU A 44 -18.33 28.69 7.58
C LEU A 44 -17.27 29.18 8.57
N CYS A 45 -15.99 28.97 8.27
CA CYS A 45 -14.90 29.44 9.13
C CYS A 45 -14.36 30.78 8.61
N GLN A 46 -14.36 31.82 9.44
CA GLN A 46 -13.79 33.10 9.05
C GLN A 46 -12.26 32.99 8.89
N GLY A 47 -11.79 33.21 7.67
CA GLY A 47 -10.37 33.22 7.32
C GLY A 47 -9.80 34.64 7.18
N SER A 48 -8.62 34.74 6.57
CA SER A 48 -7.97 36.01 6.24
C SER A 48 -8.59 36.73 5.04
N GLY A 49 -9.55 36.11 4.35
CA GLY A 49 -10.27 36.68 3.21
C GLY A 49 -11.62 37.30 3.60
N LYS A 50 -12.22 38.04 2.65
CA LYS A 50 -13.53 38.69 2.82
C LYS A 50 -14.69 37.69 2.95
N GLN A 51 -14.57 36.52 2.33
CA GLN A 51 -15.58 35.45 2.40
C GLN A 51 -15.10 34.34 3.35
N PRO A 52 -15.96 33.81 4.24
CA PRO A 52 -15.61 32.70 5.11
C PRO A 52 -15.43 31.42 4.29
N TYR A 53 -14.55 30.53 4.76
CA TYR A 53 -14.29 29.26 4.09
C TYR A 53 -15.42 28.26 4.38
N GLN A 54 -16.11 27.86 3.32
CA GLN A 54 -17.08 26.78 3.35
C GLN A 54 -16.34 25.47 3.60
N THR A 55 -16.68 24.79 4.69
CA THR A 55 -16.09 23.51 5.07
C THR A 55 -17.21 22.51 5.29
N VAL A 56 -17.10 21.34 4.65
CA VAL A 56 -18.04 20.23 4.80
C VAL A 56 -17.26 18.92 4.93
N VAL A 57 -17.77 18.03 5.77
CA VAL A 57 -17.23 16.70 6.00
C VAL A 57 -18.35 15.68 5.90
N ASP A 58 -18.12 14.63 5.12
CA ASP A 58 -18.98 13.45 4.98
C ASP A 58 -18.75 12.52 6.18
N LEU A 59 -19.81 12.11 6.87
CA LEU A 59 -19.74 11.28 8.08
C LEU A 59 -19.87 9.77 7.79
N GLY A 60 -20.27 9.37 6.57
CA GLY A 60 -20.40 7.97 6.16
C GLY A 60 -19.07 7.30 5.79
N GLY A 61 -18.05 8.09 5.48
CA GLY A 61 -16.68 7.66 5.22
C GLY A 61 -15.84 8.91 4.96
N PRO A 62 -14.97 9.33 5.92
CA PRO A 62 -14.63 10.74 6.05
C PRO A 62 -13.95 11.32 4.81
N ALA A 63 -14.71 12.16 4.11
CA ALA A 63 -14.23 12.98 3.01
C ALA A 63 -14.47 14.45 3.34
N TYR A 64 -13.58 15.30 2.85
CA TYR A 64 -13.51 16.70 3.26
C TYR A 64 -13.52 17.60 2.04
N LYS A 65 -14.31 18.67 2.08
CA LYS A 65 -14.19 19.78 1.14
C LYS A 65 -14.12 21.07 1.92
N CYS A 66 -13.09 21.86 1.65
CA CYS A 66 -12.91 23.19 2.21
C CYS A 66 -12.52 24.15 1.09
N SER A 67 -13.09 25.35 1.05
CA SER A 67 -12.73 26.37 0.05
C SER A 67 -11.42 27.12 0.37
N CYS A 68 -10.68 26.72 1.40
CA CYS A 68 -9.40 27.34 1.75
C CYS A 68 -8.26 26.94 0.77
N PRO A 69 -7.22 27.78 0.58
CA PRO A 69 -6.13 27.52 -0.36
C PRO A 69 -5.10 26.46 0.13
N SER A 70 -5.39 25.76 1.23
CA SER A 70 -4.46 24.78 1.80
C SER A 70 -4.31 23.56 0.89
N ARG A 71 -3.08 23.07 0.74
CA ARG A 71 -2.78 21.81 0.05
C ARG A 71 -2.75 20.59 1.00
N LYS A 72 -3.01 20.79 2.30
CA LYS A 72 -3.04 19.73 3.31
C LYS A 72 -4.47 19.25 3.50
N PHE A 73 -4.69 17.93 3.46
CA PHE A 73 -6.01 17.31 3.55
C PHE A 73 -5.99 16.14 4.54
N PRO A 74 -6.84 16.15 5.58
CA PRO A 74 -7.75 17.22 6.00
C PRO A 74 -7.01 18.52 6.34
N CYS A 75 -7.56 19.67 5.94
CA CYS A 75 -7.00 20.96 6.31
C CYS A 75 -7.38 21.32 7.76
N LYS A 76 -6.74 22.34 8.33
CA LYS A 76 -7.05 22.81 9.71
C LYS A 76 -8.55 23.12 9.93
N HIS A 77 -9.27 23.60 8.91
CA HIS A 77 -10.70 23.90 9.03
C HIS A 77 -11.53 22.62 9.13
N ALA A 78 -11.25 21.61 8.31
CA ALA A 78 -11.92 20.32 8.38
C ALA A 78 -11.68 19.61 9.73
N LEU A 79 -10.44 19.66 10.22
CA LEU A 79 -10.09 19.15 11.56
C LEU A 79 -10.82 19.94 12.67
N GLY A 80 -10.83 21.26 12.60
CA GLY A 80 -11.53 22.11 13.56
C GLY A 80 -13.04 21.86 13.61
N LEU A 81 -13.67 21.63 12.45
CA LEU A 81 -15.09 21.33 12.34
C LEU A 81 -15.45 19.95 12.93
N LEU A 82 -14.63 18.92 12.64
CA LEU A 82 -14.81 17.61 13.25
C LEU A 82 -14.57 17.62 14.76
N LEU A 83 -13.62 18.42 15.25
CA LEU A 83 -13.40 18.59 16.68
C LEU A 83 -14.58 19.30 17.36
N LEU A 84 -15.24 20.24 16.69
CA LEU A 84 -16.50 20.84 17.18
C LEU A 84 -17.62 19.81 17.25
N LEU A 85 -17.74 18.95 16.23
CA LEU A 85 -18.69 17.85 16.24
C LEU A 85 -18.42 16.87 17.40
N ALA A 86 -17.15 16.49 17.61
CA ALA A 86 -16.72 15.61 18.70
C ALA A 86 -17.02 16.18 20.09
N LYS A 87 -16.91 17.50 20.25
CA LYS A 87 -17.30 18.22 21.47
C LYS A 87 -18.80 18.43 21.61
N ARG A 88 -19.61 18.02 20.63
CA ARG A 88 -21.06 18.24 20.56
C ARG A 88 -21.46 19.72 20.55
N GLU A 89 -20.61 20.56 19.96
CA GLU A 89 -20.84 22.00 19.80
C GLU A 89 -21.48 22.36 18.45
N VAL A 90 -21.95 21.36 17.68
CA VAL A 90 -22.67 21.54 16.42
C VAL A 90 -24.08 20.96 16.56
N SER A 91 -25.09 21.81 16.34
CA SER A 91 -26.49 21.40 16.40
C SER A 91 -26.95 20.74 15.09
N PRO A 92 -27.92 19.81 15.15
CA PRO A 92 -28.60 19.33 13.96
C PRO A 92 -29.27 20.48 13.20
N ALA A 93 -29.18 20.47 11.86
CA ALA A 93 -29.79 21.49 11.00
C ALA A 93 -30.09 20.91 9.60
N ASP A 94 -30.92 21.60 8.82
CA ASP A 94 -31.14 21.26 7.41
C ASP A 94 -29.92 21.63 6.56
N GLU A 95 -29.58 20.76 5.61
CA GLU A 95 -28.42 20.95 4.75
C GLU A 95 -28.62 22.11 3.77
N PRO A 96 -27.72 23.12 3.77
CA PRO A 96 -27.72 24.14 2.73
C PRO A 96 -27.46 23.55 1.34
N ASP A 97 -27.91 24.22 0.28
CA ASP A 97 -27.80 23.75 -1.11
C ASP A 97 -26.38 23.32 -1.51
N TRP A 98 -25.36 24.05 -1.05
CA TRP A 98 -23.96 23.74 -1.36
C TRP A 98 -23.42 22.48 -0.66
N VAL A 99 -24.00 22.13 0.50
CA VAL A 99 -23.73 20.88 1.23
C VAL A 99 -24.44 19.74 0.53
N LYS A 100 -25.76 19.90 0.31
CA LYS A 100 -26.61 18.91 -0.36
C LYS A 100 -26.04 18.54 -1.73
N SER A 101 -25.74 19.53 -2.57
CA SER A 101 -25.14 19.31 -3.89
C SER A 101 -23.80 18.55 -3.82
N TRP A 102 -22.98 18.81 -2.80
CA TRP A 102 -21.70 18.12 -2.66
C TRP A 102 -21.85 16.68 -2.15
N VAL A 103 -22.73 16.43 -1.18
CA VAL A 103 -23.02 15.10 -0.64
C VAL A 103 -23.72 14.24 -1.69
N ASP A 104 -24.70 14.79 -2.41
CA ASP A 104 -25.44 14.06 -3.46
C ASP A 104 -24.51 13.71 -4.63
N GLN A 105 -23.65 14.63 -5.09
CA GLN A 105 -22.62 14.30 -6.11
C GLN A 105 -21.63 13.21 -5.66
N ARG A 106 -21.41 13.07 -4.35
CA ARG A 106 -20.55 12.00 -3.81
C ARG A 106 -21.30 10.68 -3.77
N ALA A 107 -22.56 10.66 -3.36
CA ALA A 107 -23.41 9.47 -3.41
C ALA A 107 -23.54 8.98 -4.86
N GLU A 108 -23.82 9.86 -5.82
CA GLU A 108 -23.88 9.52 -7.25
C GLU A 108 -22.55 9.00 -7.80
N ARG A 109 -21.41 9.49 -7.31
CA ARG A 109 -20.08 8.99 -7.70
C ARG A 109 -19.73 7.64 -7.07
N ALA A 110 -20.24 7.37 -5.86
CA ALA A 110 -20.08 6.09 -5.19
C ALA A 110 -21.00 5.01 -5.79
N GLU A 111 -22.19 5.40 -6.25
CA GLU A 111 -23.15 4.53 -6.95
C GLU A 111 -22.84 4.38 -8.44
N ARG A 112 -22.13 5.32 -9.05
CA ARG A 112 -21.59 5.12 -10.39
C ARG A 112 -20.62 3.95 -10.34
N PRO A 113 -20.86 2.87 -11.10
CA PRO A 113 -19.80 1.93 -11.39
C PRO A 113 -18.64 2.74 -11.95
N GLU A 114 -17.41 2.47 -11.50
CA GLU A 114 -16.24 2.86 -12.27
C GLU A 114 -16.56 2.55 -13.73
N ARG A 115 -16.48 3.56 -14.62
CA ARG A 115 -16.68 3.35 -16.05
C ARG A 115 -15.79 2.19 -16.45
N LYS A 116 -16.39 1.04 -16.77
CA LYS A 116 -15.69 -0.15 -17.23
C LYS A 116 -14.77 0.27 -18.37
N PRO A 117 -13.44 0.20 -18.23
CA PRO A 117 -12.57 0.25 -19.40
C PRO A 117 -12.82 -1.05 -20.16
N GLY A 118 -13.70 -1.02 -21.16
CA GLY A 118 -13.96 -2.18 -22.01
C GLY A 118 -15.32 -2.83 -21.84
N GLU A 119 -16.42 -2.06 -21.94
CA GLU A 119 -17.60 -2.63 -22.61
C GLU A 119 -17.20 -2.91 -24.07
N VAL A 120 -16.60 -4.08 -24.30
CA VAL A 120 -16.26 -4.50 -25.64
C VAL A 120 -17.55 -4.96 -26.28
N ALA A 121 -18.13 -4.11 -27.11
CA ALA A 121 -19.33 -4.42 -27.89
C ALA A 121 -19.10 -5.53 -28.95
N ASP A 122 -17.91 -6.14 -29.00
CA ASP A 122 -17.54 -7.19 -29.95
C ASP A 122 -16.48 -8.16 -29.37
N PRO A 123 -16.86 -9.41 -29.02
CA PRO A 123 -15.95 -10.45 -28.53
C PRO A 123 -14.79 -10.76 -29.50
N ILE A 124 -15.01 -10.64 -30.81
CA ILE A 124 -13.98 -10.91 -31.83
C ILE A 124 -12.94 -9.79 -31.80
N ALA A 125 -13.38 -8.53 -31.76
CA ALA A 125 -12.48 -7.39 -31.61
C ALA A 125 -11.74 -7.36 -30.26
N ALA A 126 -12.28 -7.99 -29.20
CA ALA A 126 -11.55 -8.22 -27.95
C ALA A 126 -10.39 -9.21 -28.15
N GLN A 127 -10.69 -10.36 -28.77
CA GLN A 127 -9.70 -11.41 -29.03
C GLN A 127 -8.59 -10.93 -29.96
N GLU A 128 -8.93 -10.21 -31.04
CA GLU A 128 -7.93 -9.64 -31.94
C GLU A 128 -7.01 -8.64 -31.23
N ARG A 129 -7.55 -7.79 -30.35
CA ARG A 129 -6.73 -6.86 -29.56
C ARG A 129 -5.83 -7.58 -28.57
N ALA A 130 -6.32 -8.65 -27.94
CA ALA A 130 -5.51 -9.47 -27.05
C ALA A 130 -4.37 -10.18 -27.80
N ALA A 131 -4.66 -10.75 -28.97
CA ALA A 131 -3.66 -11.38 -29.84
C ALA A 131 -2.59 -10.38 -30.30
N ARG A 132 -3.00 -9.22 -30.84
CA ARG A 132 -2.06 -8.15 -31.24
C ARG A 132 -1.20 -7.66 -30.08
N ARG A 133 -1.74 -7.60 -28.86
CA ARG A 133 -0.97 -7.28 -27.66
C ARG A 133 0.04 -8.37 -27.35
N ALA A 134 -0.36 -9.65 -27.40
CA ALA A 134 0.53 -10.78 -27.18
C ALA A 134 1.70 -10.80 -28.18
N ASP A 135 1.44 -10.51 -29.46
CA ASP A 135 2.48 -10.42 -30.49
C ASP A 135 3.48 -9.28 -30.20
N ARG A 136 2.99 -8.08 -29.86
CA ARG A 136 3.85 -6.94 -29.51
C ARG A 136 4.70 -7.20 -28.27
N VAL A 137 4.12 -7.80 -27.24
CA VAL A 137 4.84 -8.19 -26.02
C VAL A 137 5.93 -9.19 -26.39
N SER A 138 5.60 -10.24 -27.15
CA SER A 138 6.55 -11.28 -27.52
C SER A 138 7.72 -10.74 -28.34
N ALA A 139 7.45 -9.87 -29.33
CA ALA A 139 8.49 -9.22 -30.11
C ALA A 139 9.40 -8.33 -29.23
N GLY A 140 8.81 -7.50 -28.37
CA GLY A 140 9.58 -6.63 -27.48
C GLY A 140 10.44 -7.42 -26.47
N LEU A 141 9.92 -8.50 -25.90
CA LEU A 141 10.69 -9.33 -24.96
C LEU A 141 11.80 -10.11 -25.67
N ALA A 142 11.63 -10.51 -26.93
CA ALA A 142 12.69 -11.13 -27.72
C ALA A 142 13.86 -10.17 -28.00
N GLU A 143 13.56 -8.91 -28.35
CA GLU A 143 14.60 -7.87 -28.49
C GLU A 143 15.32 -7.59 -27.17
N LEU A 144 14.55 -7.54 -26.07
CA LEU A 144 15.11 -7.36 -24.73
C LEU A 144 16.03 -8.53 -24.34
N ALA A 145 15.69 -9.77 -24.70
CA ALA A 145 16.53 -10.94 -24.47
C ALA A 145 17.92 -10.76 -25.09
N GLY A 146 17.99 -10.39 -26.38
CA GLY A 146 19.24 -10.16 -27.08
C GLY A 146 20.05 -9.02 -26.44
N TRP A 147 19.39 -7.94 -26.02
CA TRP A 147 20.07 -6.85 -25.33
C TRP A 147 20.66 -7.27 -23.97
N LEU A 148 19.95 -8.10 -23.20
CA LEU A 148 20.42 -8.63 -21.92
C LEU A 148 21.65 -9.54 -22.11
N ASP A 149 21.62 -10.42 -23.09
CA ASP A 149 22.75 -11.30 -23.44
C ASP A 149 24.00 -10.48 -23.82
N ASP A 150 23.82 -9.41 -24.58
CA ASP A 150 24.90 -8.50 -24.95
C ASP A 150 25.49 -7.80 -23.72
N GLN A 151 24.68 -7.39 -22.75
CA GLN A 151 25.18 -6.75 -21.53
C GLN A 151 26.03 -7.69 -20.69
N VAL A 152 25.63 -8.96 -20.56
CA VAL A 152 26.42 -9.97 -19.83
C VAL A 152 27.75 -10.23 -20.54
N ARG A 153 27.76 -10.30 -21.87
CA ARG A 153 28.99 -10.50 -22.67
C ARG A 153 29.96 -9.32 -22.58
N GLN A 154 29.45 -8.10 -22.58
CA GLN A 154 30.27 -6.88 -22.52
C GLN A 154 30.73 -6.55 -21.10
N GLY A 155 29.99 -7.00 -20.09
CA GLY A 155 30.21 -6.65 -18.69
C GLY A 155 29.62 -5.28 -18.31
N LEU A 156 29.31 -5.12 -17.02
CA LEU A 156 28.62 -3.93 -16.50
C LEU A 156 29.56 -2.88 -15.90
N GLY A 157 30.87 -3.16 -15.80
CA GLY A 157 31.83 -2.32 -15.05
C GLY A 157 32.03 -0.89 -15.56
N GLY A 158 31.69 -0.61 -16.83
CA GLY A 158 31.74 0.73 -17.44
C GLY A 158 30.38 1.19 -17.98
N PHE A 159 29.29 0.61 -17.49
CA PHE A 159 27.94 0.86 -17.99
C PHE A 159 27.38 2.21 -17.49
N ASP A 160 27.93 2.79 -16.43
CA ASP A 160 27.46 4.01 -15.76
C ASP A 160 27.28 5.21 -16.71
N GLN A 161 28.25 5.45 -17.60
CA GLN A 161 28.23 6.61 -18.51
C GLN A 161 27.06 6.57 -19.51
N ARG A 162 26.58 5.38 -19.87
CA ARG A 162 25.50 5.18 -20.86
C ARG A 162 24.20 4.65 -20.26
N ALA A 163 24.23 4.18 -19.01
CA ALA A 163 23.14 3.47 -18.35
C ALA A 163 21.82 4.23 -18.37
N TYR A 164 21.84 5.52 -17.98
CA TYR A 164 20.63 6.32 -17.91
C TYR A 164 19.91 6.37 -19.26
N THR A 165 20.65 6.71 -20.32
CA THR A 165 20.10 6.84 -21.68
C THR A 165 19.63 5.50 -22.23
N GLU A 166 20.43 4.44 -22.09
CA GLU A 166 20.11 3.12 -22.62
C GLU A 166 18.92 2.47 -21.92
N LEU A 167 18.92 2.45 -20.58
CA LEU A 167 17.84 1.85 -19.80
C LEU A 167 16.55 2.65 -19.91
N SER A 168 16.61 3.99 -20.00
CA SER A 168 15.42 4.81 -20.26
C SER A 168 14.81 4.51 -21.62
N ARG A 169 15.65 4.35 -22.65
CA ARG A 169 15.21 3.98 -24.00
C ARG A 169 14.61 2.58 -24.04
N LEU A 170 15.21 1.64 -23.31
CA LEU A 170 14.71 0.27 -23.18
C LEU A 170 13.35 0.24 -22.46
N ALA A 171 13.21 0.97 -21.36
CA ALA A 171 11.95 1.11 -20.66
C ALA A 171 10.85 1.73 -21.54
N ALA A 172 11.18 2.74 -22.35
CA ALA A 172 10.24 3.32 -23.31
C ALA A 172 9.79 2.29 -24.35
N ARG A 173 10.73 1.53 -24.93
CA ARG A 173 10.40 0.42 -25.86
C ARG A 173 9.48 -0.63 -25.22
N MET A 174 9.65 -0.94 -23.93
CA MET A 174 8.78 -1.89 -23.23
C MET A 174 7.35 -1.35 -23.04
N VAL A 175 7.20 -0.03 -22.88
CA VAL A 175 5.87 0.60 -22.91
C VAL A 175 5.24 0.46 -24.29
N ASP A 176 6.00 0.72 -25.36
CA ASP A 176 5.54 0.59 -26.75
C ASP A 176 5.16 -0.87 -27.11
N ALA A 177 5.92 -1.83 -26.57
CA ALA A 177 5.67 -3.27 -26.67
C ALA A 177 4.49 -3.75 -25.80
N GLN A 178 3.84 -2.86 -25.03
CA GLN A 178 2.73 -3.18 -24.13
C GLN A 178 3.10 -4.12 -22.95
N ALA A 179 4.34 -4.02 -22.49
CA ALA A 179 4.90 -4.69 -21.30
C ALA A 179 5.26 -3.67 -20.19
N PRO A 180 4.28 -2.92 -19.64
CA PRO A 180 4.56 -1.84 -18.69
C PRO A 180 5.17 -2.33 -17.36
N GLY A 181 4.93 -3.57 -16.95
CA GLY A 181 5.54 -4.15 -15.76
C GLY A 181 7.06 -4.36 -15.94
N VAL A 182 7.47 -4.84 -17.12
CA VAL A 182 8.88 -4.96 -17.50
C VAL A 182 9.52 -3.57 -17.66
N ALA A 183 8.80 -2.60 -18.23
CA ALA A 183 9.28 -1.20 -18.26
C ALA A 183 9.57 -0.65 -16.86
N GLY A 184 8.70 -0.95 -15.88
CA GLY A 184 8.91 -0.62 -14.48
C GLY A 184 10.15 -1.29 -13.89
N ALA A 185 10.36 -2.58 -14.17
CA ALA A 185 11.55 -3.31 -13.72
C ALA A 185 12.85 -2.74 -14.31
N VAL A 186 12.87 -2.39 -15.60
CA VAL A 186 14.03 -1.72 -16.24
C VAL A 186 14.31 -0.35 -15.60
N ARG A 187 13.28 0.41 -15.22
CA ARG A 187 13.46 1.68 -14.48
C ARG A 187 14.02 1.45 -13.08
N ARG A 188 13.61 0.38 -12.38
CA ARG A 188 14.21 0.01 -11.08
C ARG A 188 15.69 -0.33 -11.23
N ALA A 189 16.05 -1.12 -12.24
CA ALA A 189 17.44 -1.42 -12.58
C ALA A 189 18.26 -0.15 -12.84
N ALA A 190 17.69 0.82 -13.57
CA ALA A 190 18.35 2.12 -13.81
C ALA A 190 18.60 2.91 -12.52
N GLY A 191 17.71 2.78 -11.54
CA GLY A 191 17.82 3.47 -10.26
C GLY A 191 19.01 3.03 -9.41
N VAL A 192 19.56 1.84 -9.65
CA VAL A 192 20.70 1.26 -8.93
C VAL A 192 22.04 1.82 -9.40
N VAL A 193 22.14 2.20 -10.68
CA VAL A 193 23.42 2.60 -11.28
C VAL A 193 24.00 3.83 -10.58
N GLY A 194 25.29 3.73 -10.20
CA GLY A 194 25.99 4.79 -9.48
C GLY A 194 25.69 4.85 -7.98
N ARG A 195 24.89 3.92 -7.43
CA ARG A 195 24.71 3.79 -5.97
C ARG A 195 25.91 3.06 -5.35
N GLY A 196 26.83 3.82 -4.77
CA GLY A 196 28.00 3.26 -4.10
C GLY A 196 28.93 2.50 -5.05
N HIS A 197 29.80 1.64 -4.51
CA HIS A 197 30.77 0.89 -5.31
C HIS A 197 30.27 -0.49 -5.78
N GLY A 198 29.16 -0.99 -5.19
CA GLY A 198 28.59 -2.31 -5.48
C GLY A 198 27.53 -2.35 -6.59
N TRP A 199 27.17 -1.18 -7.15
CA TRP A 199 26.08 -1.06 -8.12
C TRP A 199 26.15 -2.01 -9.34
N PRO A 200 27.30 -2.47 -9.87
CA PRO A 200 27.29 -3.41 -11.00
C PRO A 200 26.68 -4.77 -10.62
N GLY A 201 26.90 -5.23 -9.38
CA GLY A 201 26.31 -6.46 -8.87
C GLY A 201 24.81 -6.32 -8.67
N GLU A 202 24.37 -5.24 -8.01
CA GLU A 202 22.95 -4.94 -7.84
C GLU A 202 22.23 -4.75 -9.19
N LEU A 203 22.87 -4.13 -10.17
CA LEU A 203 22.33 -4.00 -11.52
C LEU A 203 22.18 -5.37 -12.19
N LEU A 204 23.18 -6.25 -12.05
CA LEU A 204 23.10 -7.61 -12.57
C LEU A 204 21.92 -8.38 -11.96
N GLU A 205 21.68 -8.24 -10.65
CA GLU A 205 20.53 -8.86 -9.99
C GLU A 205 19.20 -8.35 -10.55
N GLU A 206 19.04 -7.04 -10.70
CA GLU A 206 17.83 -6.44 -11.27
C GLU A 206 17.60 -6.89 -12.72
N LEU A 207 18.65 -6.89 -13.55
CA LEU A 207 18.58 -7.37 -14.93
C LEU A 207 18.34 -8.89 -15.00
N SER A 208 18.82 -9.67 -14.04
CA SER A 208 18.55 -11.11 -13.95
C SER A 208 17.08 -11.40 -13.66
N LEU A 209 16.43 -10.60 -12.81
CA LEU A 209 14.99 -10.70 -12.58
C LEU A 209 14.19 -10.33 -13.85
N VAL A 210 14.65 -9.35 -14.63
CA VAL A 210 14.06 -9.01 -15.93
C VAL A 210 14.24 -10.17 -16.92
N HIS A 211 15.45 -10.72 -17.02
CA HIS A 211 15.76 -11.87 -17.85
C HIS A 211 14.87 -13.08 -17.51
N LEU A 212 14.61 -13.31 -16.22
CA LEU A 212 13.73 -14.39 -15.79
C LEU A 212 12.31 -14.22 -16.32
N VAL A 213 11.78 -12.98 -16.39
CA VAL A 213 10.43 -12.72 -16.94
C VAL A 213 10.42 -13.03 -18.44
N VAL A 214 11.46 -12.59 -19.15
CA VAL A 214 11.64 -12.82 -20.59
C VAL A 214 11.70 -14.32 -20.89
N ALA A 215 12.53 -15.07 -20.16
CA ALA A 215 12.68 -16.50 -20.31
C ALA A 215 11.38 -17.26 -19.99
N ALA A 216 10.69 -16.86 -18.92
CA ALA A 216 9.42 -17.47 -18.53
C ALA A 216 8.31 -17.19 -19.55
N HIS A 217 8.26 -15.98 -20.12
CA HIS A 217 7.32 -15.63 -21.20
C HIS A 217 7.52 -16.51 -22.44
N GLY A 218 8.77 -16.77 -22.84
CA GLY A 218 9.08 -17.66 -23.97
C GLY A 218 8.58 -19.09 -23.79
N ARG A 219 8.32 -19.51 -22.55
CA ARG A 219 7.86 -20.86 -22.17
C ARG A 219 6.48 -20.84 -21.51
N LEU A 220 5.71 -19.77 -21.68
CA LEU A 220 4.48 -19.53 -20.92
C LEU A 220 3.49 -20.70 -20.97
N ALA A 221 3.38 -21.37 -22.13
CA ALA A 221 2.49 -22.52 -22.34
C ALA A 221 2.94 -23.79 -21.61
N GLU A 222 4.20 -23.88 -21.17
CA GLU A 222 4.76 -25.01 -20.42
C GLU A 222 4.68 -24.80 -18.90
N LEU A 223 4.40 -23.58 -18.44
CA LEU A 223 4.42 -23.26 -17.01
C LEU A 223 3.15 -23.77 -16.30
N PRO A 224 3.25 -24.12 -15.01
CA PRO A 224 2.08 -24.31 -14.17
C PRO A 224 1.16 -23.07 -14.26
N PRO A 225 -0.18 -23.23 -14.28
CA PRO A 225 -1.11 -22.11 -14.49
C PRO A 225 -0.87 -20.92 -13.55
N SER A 226 -0.64 -21.19 -12.27
CA SER A 226 -0.37 -20.15 -11.26
C SER A 226 0.93 -19.38 -11.53
N LEU A 227 1.97 -20.05 -12.06
CA LEU A 227 3.20 -19.38 -12.44
C LEU A 227 3.03 -18.59 -13.74
N ALA A 228 2.25 -19.08 -14.69
CA ALA A 228 1.89 -18.32 -15.88
C ALA A 228 1.13 -17.02 -15.52
N ASP A 229 0.23 -17.07 -14.53
CA ASP A 229 -0.46 -15.89 -14.01
C ASP A 229 0.52 -14.89 -13.37
N THR A 230 1.49 -15.37 -12.58
CA THR A 230 2.56 -14.52 -12.02
C THR A 230 3.33 -13.83 -13.15
N VAL A 231 3.80 -14.58 -14.16
CA VAL A 231 4.56 -14.02 -15.30
C VAL A 231 3.74 -12.97 -16.05
N GLN A 232 2.47 -13.25 -16.34
CA GLN A 232 1.58 -12.29 -16.98
C GLN A 232 1.42 -11.01 -16.15
N SER A 233 1.26 -11.14 -14.82
CA SER A 233 1.20 -9.99 -13.93
C SER A 233 2.50 -9.17 -13.97
N ARG A 234 3.67 -9.81 -13.96
CA ARG A 234 4.99 -9.13 -14.08
C ARG A 234 5.18 -8.43 -15.42
N ILE A 235 4.60 -8.94 -16.50
CA ILE A 235 4.57 -8.26 -17.82
C ILE A 235 3.69 -7.01 -17.77
N GLY A 236 2.61 -7.04 -16.98
CA GLY A 236 1.64 -5.95 -16.86
C GLY A 236 0.26 -6.28 -17.42
N TRP A 237 -0.08 -7.56 -17.51
CA TRP A 237 -1.47 -7.98 -17.66
C TRP A 237 -2.21 -7.74 -16.34
N THR A 238 -3.41 -7.18 -16.44
CA THR A 238 -4.22 -6.80 -15.28
C THR A 238 -5.34 -7.81 -15.08
N THR A 239 -5.45 -8.36 -13.87
CA THR A 239 -6.62 -9.14 -13.46
C THR A 239 -7.71 -8.19 -12.99
N GLU A 240 -8.91 -8.31 -13.56
CA GLU A 240 -10.04 -7.49 -13.17
C GLU A 240 -10.49 -7.79 -11.74
N THR A 241 -10.64 -6.74 -10.91
CA THR A 241 -11.11 -6.84 -9.52
C THR A 241 -12.45 -7.58 -9.41
N ALA A 242 -13.37 -7.36 -10.35
CA ALA A 242 -14.67 -8.06 -10.38
C ALA A 242 -14.48 -9.58 -10.57
N ARG A 243 -13.61 -9.98 -11.49
CA ARG A 243 -13.28 -11.40 -11.70
C ARG A 243 -12.68 -12.04 -10.45
N VAL A 244 -11.76 -11.34 -9.76
CA VAL A 244 -11.19 -11.86 -8.50
C VAL A 244 -12.26 -12.02 -7.42
N ARG A 245 -13.20 -11.09 -7.32
CA ARG A 245 -14.32 -11.17 -6.38
C ARG A 245 -15.20 -12.40 -6.65
N ASP A 246 -15.48 -12.67 -7.91
CA ASP A 246 -16.45 -13.68 -8.32
C ASP A 246 -15.82 -15.08 -8.41
N GLU A 247 -14.63 -15.19 -9.00
CA GLU A 247 -13.95 -16.44 -9.38
C GLU A 247 -12.67 -16.74 -8.60
N GLY A 248 -12.10 -15.77 -7.87
CA GLY A 248 -10.86 -15.95 -7.12
C GLY A 248 -10.99 -16.98 -6.00
N GLU A 249 -9.88 -17.62 -5.62
CA GLU A 249 -9.83 -18.52 -4.45
C GLU A 249 -10.31 -17.76 -3.21
N LYS A 250 -11.33 -18.29 -2.53
CA LYS A 250 -11.93 -17.69 -1.32
C LYS A 250 -11.46 -18.45 -0.09
N VAL A 251 -10.90 -17.71 0.86
CA VAL A 251 -10.50 -18.25 2.16
C VAL A 251 -11.21 -17.46 3.25
N GLU A 252 -12.01 -18.16 4.04
CA GLU A 252 -12.65 -17.64 5.26
C GLU A 252 -11.69 -17.83 6.43
N ASP A 253 -11.45 -16.77 7.21
CA ASP A 253 -10.65 -16.84 8.44
C ASP A 253 -10.91 -15.60 9.32
N ASP A 254 -10.32 -15.60 10.51
CA ASP A 254 -10.14 -14.40 11.33
C ASP A 254 -8.79 -13.78 10.99
N TRP A 255 -8.80 -12.71 10.18
CA TRP A 255 -7.59 -12.13 9.63
C TRP A 255 -6.97 -11.12 10.59
N LEU A 256 -5.83 -11.45 11.20
CA LEU A 256 -5.08 -10.51 12.02
C LEU A 256 -4.45 -9.45 11.14
N VAL A 257 -4.76 -8.17 11.37
CA VAL A 257 -4.05 -7.06 10.71
C VAL A 257 -2.67 -6.93 11.34
N LEU A 258 -1.63 -7.38 10.62
CA LEU A 258 -0.24 -7.36 11.09
C LEU A 258 0.35 -5.96 11.11
N GLY A 259 -0.09 -5.10 10.19
CA GLY A 259 0.49 -3.78 10.03
C GLY A 259 0.19 -3.17 8.67
N ARG A 260 0.67 -1.94 8.49
CA ARG A 260 0.54 -1.23 7.22
C ARG A 260 1.82 -0.51 6.85
N VAL A 261 2.06 -0.38 5.55
CA VAL A 261 3.07 0.50 4.99
C VAL A 261 2.40 1.47 4.02
N ILE A 262 2.70 2.76 4.15
CA ILE A 262 2.24 3.81 3.24
C ILE A 262 3.48 4.43 2.59
N GLU A 263 3.53 4.41 1.26
CA GLU A 263 4.64 4.94 0.48
C GLU A 263 4.13 5.74 -0.72
N PRO A 264 4.84 6.81 -1.13
CA PRO A 264 4.59 7.45 -2.40
C PRO A 264 5.02 6.53 -3.56
N ASP A 265 4.24 6.54 -4.64
CA ASP A 265 4.50 5.83 -5.89
C ASP A 265 4.17 6.75 -7.07
N ASP A 266 5.20 7.45 -7.58
CA ASP A 266 5.06 8.54 -8.57
C ASP A 266 4.00 9.59 -8.20
N ARG A 267 2.83 9.52 -8.85
CA ARG A 267 1.69 10.44 -8.66
C ARG A 267 0.61 9.86 -7.73
N LEU A 268 0.85 8.69 -7.18
CA LEU A 268 -0.05 7.94 -6.31
C LEU A 268 0.58 7.79 -4.92
N THR A 269 -0.27 7.51 -3.95
CA THR A 269 0.11 6.96 -2.66
C THR A 269 -0.38 5.52 -2.62
N VAL A 270 0.50 4.59 -2.30
CA VAL A 270 0.17 3.17 -2.13
C VAL A 270 0.15 2.84 -0.66
N ARG A 271 -0.88 2.13 -0.24
CA ARG A 271 -0.93 1.48 1.06
C ARG A 271 -0.97 -0.02 0.91
N ARG A 272 -0.05 -0.68 1.61
CA ARG A 272 -0.01 -2.12 1.84
C ARG A 272 -0.54 -2.40 3.23
N VAL A 273 -1.49 -3.33 3.35
CA VAL A 273 -1.96 -3.85 4.64
C VAL A 273 -1.75 -5.35 4.62
N TRP A 274 -0.90 -5.83 5.53
CA TRP A 274 -0.59 -7.24 5.66
C TRP A 274 -1.52 -7.89 6.68
N LEU A 275 -2.04 -9.06 6.34
CA LEU A 275 -2.93 -9.85 7.17
C LEU A 275 -2.41 -11.28 7.31
N ARG A 276 -2.78 -11.94 8.41
CA ARG A 276 -2.55 -13.38 8.59
C ARG A 276 -3.78 -14.05 9.17
N GLY A 277 -4.26 -15.10 8.52
CA GLY A 277 -5.39 -15.90 9.01
C GLY A 277 -5.02 -16.60 10.31
N ALA A 278 -5.89 -16.50 11.32
CA ALA A 278 -5.66 -17.09 12.65
C ALA A 278 -5.63 -18.62 12.60
N THR A 279 -6.50 -19.22 11.78
CA THR A 279 -6.66 -20.67 11.68
C THR A 279 -5.77 -21.25 10.59
N THR A 280 -5.77 -20.62 9.41
CA THR A 280 -5.07 -21.13 8.23
C THR A 280 -3.59 -20.76 8.19
N GLY A 281 -3.18 -19.73 8.95
CA GLY A 281 -1.85 -19.13 8.83
C GLY A 281 -1.61 -18.42 7.49
N ARG A 282 -2.62 -18.36 6.61
CA ARG A 282 -2.50 -17.80 5.25
C ARG A 282 -2.14 -16.32 5.33
N ILE A 283 -1.24 -15.88 4.45
CA ILE A 283 -0.85 -14.48 4.32
C ILE A 283 -1.77 -13.78 3.32
N GLY A 284 -2.30 -12.62 3.70
CA GLY A 284 -3.09 -11.73 2.86
C GLY A 284 -2.43 -10.35 2.71
N LEU A 285 -2.59 -9.74 1.55
CA LEU A 285 -2.15 -8.37 1.24
C LEU A 285 -3.29 -7.59 0.60
N ILE A 286 -3.75 -6.54 1.27
CA ILE A 286 -4.68 -5.57 0.68
C ILE A 286 -3.86 -4.37 0.17
N LEU A 287 -4.04 -4.06 -1.12
CA LEU A 287 -3.44 -2.90 -1.77
C LEU A 287 -4.50 -1.81 -1.98
N THR A 288 -4.24 -0.61 -1.46
CA THR A 288 -5.07 0.58 -1.72
C THR A 288 -4.22 1.64 -2.41
N PHE A 289 -4.78 2.29 -3.43
CA PHE A 289 -4.13 3.37 -4.18
C PHE A 289 -4.93 4.65 -4.00
N ALA A 290 -4.25 5.77 -3.80
CA ALA A 290 -4.88 7.10 -3.80
C ALA A 290 -4.11 8.03 -4.75
N ALA A 291 -4.83 8.73 -5.62
CA ALA A 291 -4.23 9.78 -6.44
C ALA A 291 -3.76 10.95 -5.56
N ALA A 292 -2.77 11.70 -6.04
CA ALA A 292 -2.25 12.89 -5.34
C ALA A 292 -3.38 13.80 -4.83
N GLY A 293 -3.38 14.06 -3.51
CA GLY A 293 -4.38 14.89 -2.83
C GLY A 293 -5.71 14.20 -2.51
N ARG A 294 -5.88 12.92 -2.81
CA ARG A 294 -7.03 12.10 -2.36
C ARG A 294 -6.65 11.31 -1.10
N PRO A 295 -7.58 11.16 -0.14
CA PRO A 295 -7.36 10.28 0.99
C PRO A 295 -7.36 8.81 0.54
N LEU A 296 -6.65 7.97 1.27
CA LEU A 296 -6.80 6.52 1.19
C LEU A 296 -8.09 6.10 1.90
N ASP A 297 -8.73 5.03 1.42
CA ASP A 297 -9.88 4.44 2.10
C ASP A 297 -9.55 4.08 3.56
N PRO A 298 -10.52 3.96 4.46
CA PRO A 298 -10.25 3.48 5.82
C PRO A 298 -9.56 2.11 5.85
N LEU A 299 -8.87 1.80 6.95
CA LEU A 299 -8.38 0.45 7.18
C LEU A 299 -9.55 -0.49 7.50
N PRO A 300 -9.46 -1.78 7.15
CA PRO A 300 -10.47 -2.77 7.55
C PRO A 300 -10.50 -2.95 9.08
N ALA A 301 -9.34 -2.96 9.73
CA ALA A 301 -9.20 -2.84 11.19
C ALA A 301 -7.89 -2.18 11.60
N ARG A 302 -7.74 -1.88 12.89
CA ARG A 302 -6.47 -1.38 13.42
C ARG A 302 -5.45 -2.54 13.41
N PRO A 303 -4.15 -2.27 13.17
CA PRO A 303 -3.14 -3.29 13.41
C PRO A 303 -3.23 -3.87 14.82
N GLY A 304 -3.20 -5.19 14.92
CA GLY A 304 -3.45 -5.92 16.16
C GLY A 304 -4.92 -6.30 16.43
N GLU A 305 -5.85 -6.01 15.52
CA GLU A 305 -7.23 -6.50 15.57
C GLU A 305 -7.48 -7.58 14.51
N TYR A 306 -8.47 -8.43 14.76
CA TYR A 306 -9.00 -9.36 13.78
C TYR A 306 -10.07 -8.71 12.90
N VAL A 307 -10.08 -9.11 11.63
CA VAL A 307 -11.14 -8.88 10.67
C VAL A 307 -11.71 -10.24 10.26
N PRO A 308 -12.86 -10.65 10.80
CA PRO A 308 -13.52 -11.87 10.35
C PRO A 308 -14.05 -11.69 8.92
N GLY A 309 -13.86 -12.72 8.10
CA GLY A 309 -14.51 -12.84 6.79
C GLY A 309 -13.63 -13.45 5.69
N ALA A 310 -14.14 -13.31 4.46
CA ALA A 310 -13.53 -13.91 3.28
C ALA A 310 -12.49 -12.98 2.61
N LEU A 311 -11.32 -13.53 2.30
CA LEU A 311 -10.40 -12.98 1.31
C LEU A 311 -10.52 -13.74 -0.02
N SER A 312 -10.75 -13.00 -1.11
CA SER A 312 -10.64 -13.50 -2.49
C SER A 312 -9.25 -13.18 -3.05
N PHE A 313 -8.46 -14.21 -3.35
CA PHE A 313 -7.07 -14.04 -3.79
C PHE A 313 -6.93 -13.80 -5.29
N TYR A 314 -6.03 -12.90 -5.65
CA TYR A 314 -5.58 -12.75 -7.03
C TYR A 314 -4.76 -13.99 -7.42
N PRO A 315 -4.88 -14.47 -8.67
CA PRO A 315 -4.14 -15.64 -9.12
C PRO A 315 -2.63 -15.36 -9.18
N GLY A 316 -1.84 -16.40 -8.94
CA GLY A 316 -0.37 -16.35 -8.96
C GLY A 316 0.25 -17.55 -8.25
N ALA A 317 1.54 -17.77 -8.45
CA ALA A 317 2.31 -18.86 -7.83
C ALA A 317 2.40 -18.73 -6.30
N LEU A 318 2.44 -17.48 -5.81
CA LEU A 318 2.40 -17.14 -4.39
C LEU A 318 1.28 -16.10 -4.15
N PRO A 319 0.01 -16.53 -4.14
CA PRO A 319 -1.11 -15.61 -4.09
C PRO A 319 -1.25 -15.02 -2.68
N MET A 320 -0.76 -13.80 -2.51
CA MET A 320 -0.92 -12.99 -1.28
C MET A 320 -1.93 -11.85 -1.47
N ARG A 321 -1.91 -11.20 -2.64
CA ARG A 321 -2.80 -10.06 -2.90
C ARG A 321 -4.23 -10.56 -2.91
N ALA A 322 -5.10 -9.91 -2.15
CA ALA A 322 -6.48 -10.31 -2.00
C ALA A 322 -7.43 -9.10 -1.97
N LEU A 323 -8.70 -9.38 -2.23
CA LEU A 323 -9.83 -8.52 -1.96
C LEU A 323 -10.49 -8.96 -0.67
N LEU A 324 -10.81 -7.99 0.18
CA LEU A 324 -11.65 -8.21 1.33
C LEU A 324 -13.08 -7.85 0.96
N THR A 325 -13.94 -8.86 0.90
CA THR A 325 -15.33 -8.73 0.43
C THR A 325 -16.35 -8.60 1.55
N GLN A 326 -15.99 -8.99 2.77
CA GLN A 326 -16.83 -8.87 3.97
C GLN A 326 -16.01 -8.30 5.12
N THR A 327 -16.61 -7.37 5.85
CA THR A 327 -16.05 -6.82 7.10
C THR A 327 -17.10 -6.96 8.18
N ASP A 328 -17.06 -8.10 8.86
CA ASP A 328 -17.73 -8.32 10.13
C ASP A 328 -17.14 -7.39 11.22
N PRO A 329 -17.78 -7.27 12.40
CA PRO A 329 -17.25 -6.44 13.47
C PRO A 329 -15.81 -6.84 13.82
N ARG A 330 -14.98 -5.82 14.03
CA ARG A 330 -13.59 -5.96 14.45
C ARG A 330 -13.53 -6.61 15.83
N LEU A 331 -12.68 -7.62 15.99
CA LEU A 331 -12.51 -8.30 17.26
C LEU A 331 -11.12 -7.99 17.85
N PRO A 332 -11.00 -7.87 19.18
CA PRO A 332 -9.69 -7.91 19.83
C PRO A 332 -8.94 -9.18 19.44
N ALA A 333 -7.65 -9.06 19.14
CA ALA A 333 -6.80 -10.22 18.89
C ALA A 333 -5.75 -10.36 20.01
N PRO A 334 -5.41 -11.60 20.41
CA PRO A 334 -4.29 -11.84 21.30
C PRO A 334 -2.96 -11.54 20.60
N ARG A 335 -1.86 -11.54 21.36
CA ARG A 335 -0.52 -11.49 20.78
C ARG A 335 -0.33 -12.64 19.77
N PRO A 336 0.10 -12.36 18.52
CA PRO A 336 0.33 -13.42 17.54
C PRO A 336 1.52 -14.31 17.92
N ALA A 337 1.42 -15.60 17.61
CA ALA A 337 2.59 -16.46 17.54
C ALA A 337 3.55 -15.97 16.44
N GLY A 338 4.84 -15.95 16.74
CA GLY A 338 5.87 -15.52 15.80
C GLY A 338 6.91 -16.61 15.52
N LEU A 339 7.95 -16.20 14.81
CA LEU A 339 9.07 -17.02 14.41
C LEU A 339 10.35 -16.49 15.06
N THR A 340 11.31 -17.38 15.27
CA THR A 340 12.72 -16.98 15.46
C THR A 340 13.27 -16.32 14.20
N VAL A 341 14.39 -15.61 14.30
CA VAL A 341 15.00 -14.94 13.13
C VAL A 341 15.33 -15.95 12.03
N ARG A 342 15.88 -17.11 12.41
CA ARG A 342 16.22 -18.18 11.46
C ARG A 342 15.01 -18.75 10.74
N GLN A 343 13.92 -19.03 11.46
CA GLN A 343 12.67 -19.52 10.88
C GLN A 343 12.04 -18.48 9.96
N ALA A 344 12.09 -17.21 10.35
CA ALA A 344 11.61 -16.11 9.53
C ALA A 344 12.36 -16.02 8.19
N LEU A 345 13.70 -16.09 8.21
CA LEU A 345 14.50 -16.12 6.98
C LEU A 345 14.23 -17.36 6.13
N ALA A 346 14.08 -18.54 6.75
CA ALA A 346 13.70 -19.75 6.03
C ALA A 346 12.35 -19.57 5.29
N SER A 347 11.35 -18.99 5.96
CA SER A 347 10.05 -18.71 5.32
C SER A 347 10.15 -17.73 4.14
N TYR A 348 11.08 -16.76 4.21
CA TYR A 348 11.33 -15.86 3.09
C TYR A 348 12.01 -16.57 1.92
N VAL A 349 12.96 -17.46 2.19
CA VAL A 349 13.61 -18.29 1.16
C VAL A 349 12.59 -19.21 0.47
N GLU A 350 11.68 -19.83 1.23
CA GLU A 350 10.57 -20.61 0.67
C GLU A 350 9.67 -19.75 -0.23
N SER A 351 9.39 -18.50 0.19
CA SER A 351 8.62 -17.56 -0.63
C SER A 351 9.32 -17.22 -1.95
N LEU A 352 10.65 -17.10 -1.96
CA LEU A 352 11.44 -16.84 -3.16
C LEU A 352 11.52 -18.07 -4.09
N ALA A 353 11.49 -19.27 -3.52
CA ALA A 353 11.39 -20.50 -4.31
C ALA A 353 10.03 -20.61 -5.04
N ALA A 354 8.95 -20.10 -4.43
CA ALA A 354 7.62 -20.06 -5.03
C ALA A 354 7.44 -18.89 -6.03
N ASP A 355 7.92 -17.69 -5.70
CA ASP A 355 7.94 -16.52 -6.58
C ASP A 355 9.30 -15.79 -6.45
N PRO A 356 10.21 -15.94 -7.42
CA PRO A 356 11.54 -15.34 -7.37
C PRO A 356 11.52 -13.80 -7.48
N TRP A 357 10.39 -13.21 -7.88
CA TRP A 357 10.18 -11.76 -7.90
C TRP A 357 9.51 -11.24 -6.61
N ASN A 358 9.45 -12.06 -5.56
CA ASN A 358 8.93 -11.62 -4.27
C ASN A 358 9.91 -10.69 -3.56
N GLU A 359 9.67 -9.38 -3.66
CA GLU A 359 10.51 -8.36 -3.05
C GLU A 359 10.19 -8.11 -1.56
N ARG A 360 9.00 -8.49 -1.10
CA ARG A 360 8.47 -8.09 0.22
C ARG A 360 7.75 -9.24 0.89
N TRP A 361 8.11 -9.51 2.15
CA TRP A 361 7.57 -10.62 2.91
C TRP A 361 7.15 -10.19 4.32
N PRO A 362 5.90 -10.43 4.75
CA PRO A 362 5.50 -10.12 6.11
C PRO A 362 6.09 -11.15 7.08
N LEU A 363 6.75 -10.65 8.11
CA LEU A 363 7.30 -11.46 9.20
C LEU A 363 6.60 -11.09 10.50
N VAL A 364 6.43 -12.09 11.38
CA VAL A 364 6.12 -11.88 12.79
C VAL A 364 7.24 -12.53 13.58
N LEU A 365 8.14 -11.72 14.13
CA LEU A 365 9.24 -12.17 14.96
C LEU A 365 8.77 -12.23 16.41
N GLN A 366 9.13 -13.29 17.12
CA GLN A 366 8.79 -13.47 18.52
C GLN A 366 10.02 -13.35 19.41
N ASP A 367 9.81 -12.75 20.58
CA ASP A 367 10.78 -12.64 21.67
C ASP A 367 12.12 -12.00 21.21
N VAL A 368 12.03 -10.96 20.37
CA VAL A 368 13.17 -10.21 19.85
C VAL A 368 13.40 -8.90 20.60
N ARG A 369 14.66 -8.49 20.71
CA ARG A 369 15.08 -7.22 21.33
C ARG A 369 15.71 -6.28 20.29
N PRO A 370 15.38 -4.98 20.30
CA PRO A 370 16.13 -3.99 19.52
C PRO A 370 17.57 -3.89 20.04
N ALA A 371 18.53 -4.09 19.15
CA ALA A 371 19.95 -4.02 19.46
C ALA A 371 20.70 -3.17 18.42
N ARG A 372 21.80 -2.54 18.84
CA ARG A 372 22.69 -1.82 17.92
C ARG A 372 23.40 -2.80 17.00
N HIS A 373 23.46 -2.47 15.70
CA HIS A 373 24.17 -3.25 14.69
C HIS A 373 24.87 -2.30 13.71
N GLY A 374 26.20 -2.21 13.80
CA GLY A 374 26.97 -1.16 13.11
C GLY A 374 26.44 0.24 13.45
N ASP A 375 26.19 1.05 12.43
CA ASP A 375 25.57 2.37 12.57
C ASP A 375 24.03 2.32 12.69
N GLY A 376 23.44 1.15 12.43
CA GLY A 376 22.01 0.90 12.41
C GLY A 376 21.47 0.19 13.64
N TRP A 377 20.37 -0.53 13.42
CA TRP A 377 19.66 -1.32 14.42
C TRP A 377 19.29 -2.68 13.85
N ALA A 378 19.14 -3.67 14.72
CA ALA A 378 18.62 -4.97 14.38
C ALA A 378 17.59 -5.42 15.43
N LEU A 379 16.72 -6.36 15.06
CA LEU A 379 15.96 -7.16 16.01
C LEU A 379 16.65 -8.50 16.20
N VAL A 380 17.06 -8.79 17.44
CA VAL A 380 17.86 -9.97 17.78
C VAL A 380 17.04 -10.90 18.67
N ASP A 381 17.00 -12.18 18.32
CA ASP A 381 16.32 -13.20 19.13
C ASP A 381 17.22 -13.74 20.27
N GLU A 382 16.68 -14.64 21.10
CA GLU A 382 17.42 -15.22 22.24
C GLU A 382 18.67 -16.00 21.81
N ALA A 383 18.69 -16.56 20.60
CA ALA A 383 19.84 -17.28 20.06
C ALA A 383 20.97 -16.34 19.59
N GLY A 384 20.71 -15.03 19.56
CA GLY A 384 21.63 -14.02 19.05
C GLY A 384 21.58 -13.85 17.53
N ASP A 385 20.65 -14.53 16.83
CA ASP A 385 20.41 -14.31 15.41
C ASP A 385 19.64 -12.99 15.25
N GLY A 386 20.02 -12.17 14.26
CA GLY A 386 19.50 -10.81 14.10
C GLY A 386 19.03 -10.47 12.69
N LEU A 387 17.93 -9.71 12.59
CA LEU A 387 17.50 -9.06 11.34
C LEU A 387 17.73 -7.56 11.42
N GLU A 388 18.51 -7.04 10.47
CA GLU A 388 18.74 -5.60 10.35
C GLU A 388 17.43 -4.87 10.08
N ILE A 389 17.21 -3.77 10.81
CA ILE A 389 16.11 -2.85 10.58
C ILE A 389 16.50 -1.93 9.43
N LEU A 390 15.55 -1.67 8.53
CA LEU A 390 15.69 -0.81 7.37
C LEU A 390 16.37 0.52 7.75
N PRO A 391 17.43 0.93 7.03
CA PRO A 391 18.10 2.19 7.28
C PRO A 391 17.15 3.39 7.29
N GLY A 392 17.31 4.28 8.28
CA GLY A 392 16.47 5.46 8.45
C GLY A 392 15.12 5.23 9.15
N TRP A 393 14.80 3.99 9.52
CA TRP A 393 13.65 3.70 10.38
C TRP A 393 13.91 4.14 11.84
N ASP A 394 12.93 4.80 12.48
CA ASP A 394 13.09 5.35 13.83
C ASP A 394 12.96 4.29 14.94
N ALA A 395 14.09 3.73 15.35
CA ALA A 395 14.18 2.73 16.41
C ALA A 395 13.69 3.20 17.79
N LEU A 396 13.54 4.51 18.04
CA LEU A 396 13.18 5.04 19.36
C LEU A 396 11.82 4.53 19.85
N LYS A 397 10.85 4.34 18.94
CA LYS A 397 9.54 3.78 19.31
C LYS A 397 9.65 2.35 19.81
N LEU A 398 10.45 1.53 19.14
CA LEU A 398 10.69 0.14 19.57
C LEU A 398 11.40 0.10 20.92
N LEU A 399 12.42 0.93 21.13
CA LEU A 399 13.14 1.01 22.41
C LEU A 399 12.22 1.44 23.54
N ALA A 400 11.35 2.42 23.30
CA ALA A 400 10.40 2.92 24.28
C ALA A 400 9.36 1.85 24.68
N VAL A 401 8.88 1.05 23.73
CA VAL A 401 7.93 -0.04 24.01
C VAL A 401 8.62 -1.25 24.66
N SER A 402 9.83 -1.58 24.20
CA SER A 402 10.62 -2.71 24.73
C SER A 402 11.04 -2.46 26.18
N ALA A 403 11.50 -1.24 26.50
CA ALA A 403 12.14 -0.94 27.79
C ALA A 403 13.28 -1.92 28.16
N GLY A 404 13.85 -2.60 27.16
CA GLY A 404 14.86 -3.65 27.34
C GLY A 404 14.30 -5.07 27.26
N ASP A 405 12.99 -5.28 27.41
CA ASP A 405 12.34 -6.59 27.37
C ASP A 405 12.08 -7.07 25.92
N PRO A 406 11.99 -8.40 25.70
CA PRO A 406 11.65 -8.97 24.40
C PRO A 406 10.25 -8.55 23.93
N LEU A 407 10.10 -8.38 22.63
CA LEU A 407 8.85 -8.03 21.97
C LEU A 407 8.48 -9.05 20.90
N THR A 408 7.18 -9.18 20.63
CA THR A 408 6.71 -9.71 19.34
C THR A 408 6.59 -8.55 18.36
N VAL A 409 7.18 -8.65 17.18
CA VAL A 409 7.21 -7.58 16.17
C VAL A 409 6.78 -8.11 14.81
N ALA A 410 5.74 -7.50 14.24
CA ALA A 410 5.35 -7.68 12.85
C ALA A 410 6.03 -6.62 11.97
N GLY A 411 6.60 -7.04 10.85
CA GLY A 411 7.32 -6.18 9.93
C GLY A 411 7.28 -6.66 8.48
N GLU A 412 7.54 -5.75 7.54
CA GLU A 412 7.73 -6.06 6.13
C GLU A 412 9.24 -6.22 5.88
N TRP A 413 9.68 -7.43 5.54
CA TRP A 413 11.06 -7.72 5.16
C TRP A 413 11.28 -7.49 3.68
N ASN A 414 12.40 -6.86 3.32
CA ASN A 414 12.90 -6.77 1.96
C ASN A 414 14.43 -6.84 1.95
N ARG A 415 15.04 -6.76 0.77
CA ARG A 415 16.52 -6.81 0.61
C ARG A 415 17.29 -5.74 1.38
N ALA A 416 16.66 -4.61 1.68
CA ALA A 416 17.30 -3.50 2.41
C ALA A 416 17.12 -3.61 3.94
N GLY A 417 16.31 -4.54 4.42
CA GLY A 417 16.10 -4.80 5.85
C GLY A 417 14.63 -4.87 6.25
N LEU A 418 14.40 -5.13 7.54
CA LEU A 418 13.08 -5.22 8.13
C LEU A 418 12.51 -3.83 8.34
N ARG A 419 11.28 -3.59 7.91
CA ARG A 419 10.49 -2.42 8.31
C ARG A 419 9.46 -2.83 9.37
N PRO A 420 9.71 -2.59 10.67
CA PRO A 420 8.72 -2.84 11.71
C PRO A 420 7.44 -2.03 11.47
N MET A 421 6.29 -2.66 11.71
CA MET A 421 4.96 -2.06 11.49
C MET A 421 4.11 -2.05 12.77
N THR A 422 4.15 -3.12 13.55
CA THR A 422 3.38 -3.25 14.80
C THR A 422 4.18 -4.13 15.75
N CYS A 423 4.20 -3.78 17.03
CA CYS A 423 4.74 -4.66 18.07
C CYS A 423 3.71 -4.90 19.16
N TRP A 424 3.95 -5.94 19.97
CA TRP A 424 3.09 -6.30 21.09
C TRP A 424 3.91 -6.31 22.38
N HIS A 425 3.42 -5.58 23.39
CA HIS A 425 3.90 -5.66 24.77
C HIS A 425 2.81 -6.33 25.60
N GLY A 426 3.04 -7.58 26.00
CA GLY A 426 1.94 -8.48 26.39
C GLY A 426 0.96 -8.66 25.22
N ASP A 427 -0.34 -8.55 25.48
CA ASP A 427 -1.39 -8.62 24.44
C ASP A 427 -1.71 -7.25 23.81
N ARG A 428 -1.05 -6.17 24.24
CA ARG A 428 -1.34 -4.82 23.74
C ARG A 428 -0.57 -4.56 22.43
N PRO A 429 -1.27 -4.36 21.28
CA PRO A 429 -0.62 -3.92 20.06
C PRO A 429 -0.24 -2.43 20.13
N VAL A 430 0.94 -2.11 19.60
CA VAL A 430 1.44 -0.75 19.40
C VAL A 430 1.85 -0.59 17.94
N ILE A 431 1.22 0.36 17.26
CA ILE A 431 1.51 0.69 15.86
C ILE A 431 2.78 1.53 15.83
N LEU A 432 3.73 1.14 14.97
CA LEU A 432 5.05 1.76 14.89
C LEU A 432 5.16 2.83 13.79
#